data_AF-A0A9P8SDB4-F1
#
_entry.id   AF-A0A9P8SDB4-F1
#
_cell.length_a   1.000
_cell.length_b   1.000
_cell.length_c   1.000
_cell.angle_alpha   90.00
_cell.angle_beta   90.00
_cell.angle_gamma   90.00
#
_symmetry.space_group_name_H-M   'P 1'
#
loop_
_entity.id
_entity.type
_entity.pdbx_description
1 polymer ?
#
loop_
_entity_poly.entity_id
_entity_poly.type
_entity_poly.pdbx_seq_one_letter_code
_entity_poly.pdbx_strand_id
1 'polypeptide(L)'
;MDVGRRRLRCIGHIINLVVRAVIFGSNKGAIGRLHNLATYIRRTDQRRQALRRLQTELAGDDAIFTLEIVADGKTRWNSIYMMINRALELRSAIELYQSRWQKPKNDPVHRDLTKDFLGAADWAELERFHNFLKPFYVLTKTMEGNANNASAEGGHGAVWETLKTMDYLFVKFKQAAEETRFEEPSHFKSGIDCGWRKLEDYYVKTDRTPVYRAALALHPSYGYDYFERHWKSAMNRPQWYSDMQSAVGSLFDEYARQAEVETQAQAGLLEGDAEIEAEVNDYSSFGKRSIRSLNTQRKRVKAVTELDIFQTRPIYAHDLDVADPLEWWNRHQSEYPVLYRMALDLFLLRLNLLLFNSV
;
A
#
# COMPACT_ATOMS: atom_id res chain seq x y z
N MET A 1 5.18 27.73 1.30
CA MET A 1 5.43 26.27 1.24
C MET A 1 4.34 25.63 0.39
N ASP A 2 4.69 24.83 -0.61
CA ASP A 2 3.74 24.20 -1.54
C ASP A 2 2.86 23.16 -0.83
N VAL A 3 1.54 23.37 -0.85
CA VAL A 3 0.53 22.49 -0.27
C VAL A 3 0.58 21.08 -0.90
N GLY A 4 1.07 20.97 -2.14
CA GLY A 4 1.25 19.70 -2.85
C GLY A 4 2.27 18.76 -2.20
N ARG A 5 3.31 19.30 -1.55
CA ARG A 5 4.41 18.53 -0.92
C ARG A 5 4.00 17.80 0.36
N ARG A 6 2.91 18.23 1.02
CA ARG A 6 2.47 17.66 2.31
C ARG A 6 1.34 16.63 2.20
N ARG A 7 0.74 16.46 1.02
CA ARG A 7 -0.41 15.54 0.86
C ARG A 7 0.06 14.10 0.69
N LEU A 8 0.18 13.40 1.82
CA LEU A 8 0.30 11.95 1.83
C LEU A 8 -1.05 11.30 1.48
N ARG A 9 -0.95 10.16 0.82
CA ARG A 9 -2.07 9.30 0.39
C ARG A 9 -1.91 7.93 1.04
N CYS A 10 -3.01 7.45 1.61
CA CYS A 10 -3.13 6.11 2.15
C CYS A 10 -3.08 5.07 1.01
N ILE A 11 -2.34 3.98 1.22
CA ILE A 11 -2.22 2.90 0.24
C ILE A 11 -3.57 2.25 -0.06
N GLY A 12 -4.44 2.06 0.94
CA GLY A 12 -5.79 1.52 0.72
C GLY A 12 -6.63 2.38 -0.22
N HIS A 13 -6.46 3.71 -0.17
CA HIS A 13 -7.11 4.63 -1.11
C HIS A 13 -6.55 4.48 -2.53
N ILE A 14 -5.23 4.33 -2.67
CA ILE A 14 -4.58 4.11 -3.97
C ILE A 14 -5.05 2.79 -4.59
N ILE A 15 -5.04 1.69 -3.83
CA ILE A 15 -5.53 0.38 -4.30
C ILE A 15 -6.98 0.52 -4.78
N ASN A 16 -7.85 1.16 -3.99
CA ASN A 16 -9.24 1.37 -4.37
C ASN A 16 -9.37 2.14 -5.70
N LEU A 17 -8.60 3.20 -5.92
CA LEU A 17 -8.65 3.95 -7.18
C LEU A 17 -8.14 3.16 -8.38
N VAL A 18 -7.05 2.42 -8.19
CA VAL A 18 -6.47 1.56 -9.23
C VAL A 18 -7.45 0.45 -9.61
N VAL A 19 -8.00 -0.27 -8.63
CA VAL A 19 -8.96 -1.35 -8.88
C VAL A 19 -10.25 -0.83 -9.48
N ARG A 20 -10.74 0.35 -9.06
CA ARG A 20 -11.90 0.98 -9.72
C ARG A 20 -11.61 1.31 -11.18
N ALA A 21 -10.40 1.73 -11.52
CA ALA A 21 -10.01 1.93 -12.92
C ALA A 21 -9.98 0.60 -13.70
N VAL A 22 -9.61 -0.51 -13.07
CA VAL A 22 -9.68 -1.86 -13.67
C VAL A 22 -11.13 -2.25 -13.97
N ILE A 23 -12.02 -2.12 -12.99
CA ILE A 23 -13.39 -2.65 -13.07
C ILE A 23 -14.31 -1.72 -13.90
N PHE A 24 -14.09 -0.40 -13.84
CA PHE A 24 -15.01 0.59 -14.40
C PHE A 24 -14.38 1.49 -15.47
N GLY A 25 -13.10 1.30 -15.79
CA GLY A 25 -12.41 2.10 -16.82
C GLY A 25 -12.86 1.79 -18.24
N SER A 26 -13.65 0.73 -18.43
CA SER A 26 -14.19 0.27 -19.70
C SER A 26 -15.64 -0.20 -19.52
N ASN A 27 -16.28 -0.65 -20.61
CA ASN A 27 -17.68 -1.12 -20.57
C ASN A 27 -17.84 -2.31 -19.61
N LYS A 28 -18.83 -2.29 -18.70
CA LYS A 28 -18.94 -3.15 -17.51
C LYS A 28 -18.90 -4.68 -17.73
N GLY A 29 -18.99 -5.16 -18.97
CA GLY A 29 -18.80 -6.56 -19.36
C GLY A 29 -19.58 -7.57 -18.51
N ALA A 30 -18.94 -8.70 -18.19
CA ALA A 30 -19.53 -9.77 -17.38
C ALA A 30 -19.81 -9.33 -15.93
N ILE A 31 -19.00 -8.42 -15.37
CA ILE A 31 -19.20 -7.87 -14.01
C ILE A 31 -20.52 -7.12 -13.92
N GLY A 32 -20.86 -6.33 -14.94
CA GLY A 32 -22.12 -5.59 -15.02
C GLY A 32 -23.34 -6.51 -15.11
N ARG A 33 -23.27 -7.57 -15.92
CA ARG A 33 -24.31 -8.61 -16.00
C ARG A 33 -24.50 -9.31 -14.65
N LEU A 34 -23.40 -9.71 -14.02
CA LEU A 34 -23.42 -10.33 -12.69
C LEU A 34 -24.05 -9.41 -11.65
N HIS A 35 -23.70 -8.11 -11.63
CA HIS A 35 -24.31 -7.14 -10.73
C HIS A 35 -25.84 -7.09 -10.90
N ASN A 36 -26.31 -7.04 -12.14
CA ASN A 36 -27.74 -6.98 -12.45
C ASN A 36 -28.46 -8.26 -12.02
N LEU A 37 -27.85 -9.41 -12.27
CA LEU A 37 -28.38 -10.74 -11.89
C LEU A 37 -28.44 -10.89 -10.37
N ALA A 38 -27.36 -10.59 -9.66
CA ALA A 38 -27.30 -10.64 -8.20
C ALA A 38 -28.32 -9.69 -7.56
N THR A 39 -28.41 -8.47 -8.08
CA THR A 39 -29.40 -7.47 -7.63
C THR A 39 -30.83 -7.96 -7.87
N TYR A 40 -31.10 -8.57 -9.02
CA TYR A 40 -32.41 -9.13 -9.34
C TYR A 40 -32.83 -10.23 -8.35
N ILE A 41 -31.93 -11.18 -8.10
CA ILE A 41 -32.18 -12.33 -7.22
C ILE A 41 -32.37 -11.87 -5.77
N ARG A 42 -31.57 -10.91 -5.29
CA ARG A 42 -31.67 -10.40 -3.91
C ARG A 42 -32.92 -9.56 -3.64
N ARG A 43 -33.58 -9.06 -4.69
CA ARG A 43 -34.67 -8.08 -4.55
C ARG A 43 -35.89 -8.63 -3.82
N THR A 44 -36.19 -9.92 -3.91
CA THR A 44 -37.37 -10.52 -3.25
C THR A 44 -37.02 -11.83 -2.58
N ASP A 45 -37.74 -12.17 -1.50
CA ASP A 45 -37.59 -13.45 -0.81
C ASP A 45 -37.86 -14.64 -1.73
N GLN A 46 -38.88 -14.53 -2.58
CA GLN A 46 -39.23 -15.59 -3.53
C GLN A 46 -38.05 -15.96 -4.44
N ARG A 47 -37.32 -14.97 -4.96
CA ARG A 47 -36.17 -15.20 -5.86
C ARG A 47 -34.97 -15.76 -5.11
N ARG A 48 -34.70 -15.26 -3.91
CA ARG A 48 -33.66 -15.82 -3.01
C ARG A 48 -33.95 -17.28 -2.68
N GLN A 49 -35.19 -17.60 -2.32
CA GLN A 49 -35.62 -18.97 -2.03
C GLN A 49 -35.51 -19.87 -3.25
N ALA A 50 -35.86 -19.37 -4.45
CA ALA A 50 -35.71 -20.13 -5.68
C ALA A 50 -34.24 -20.56 -5.91
N LEU A 51 -33.26 -19.66 -5.75
CA LEU A 51 -31.85 -20.02 -5.86
C LEU A 51 -31.41 -21.02 -4.78
N ARG A 52 -31.89 -20.88 -3.53
CA ARG A 52 -31.57 -21.85 -2.45
C ARG A 52 -32.12 -23.25 -2.74
N ARG A 53 -33.32 -23.36 -3.30
CA ARG A 53 -33.91 -24.65 -3.71
C ARG A 53 -33.05 -25.33 -4.78
N LEU A 54 -32.59 -24.58 -5.77
CA LEU A 54 -31.71 -25.11 -6.82
C LEU A 54 -30.36 -25.56 -6.29
N GLN A 55 -29.79 -24.86 -5.29
CA GLN A 55 -28.59 -25.33 -4.59
C GLN A 55 -28.82 -26.67 -3.88
N THR A 56 -29.96 -26.80 -3.19
CA THR A 56 -30.33 -28.03 -2.48
C THR A 56 -30.51 -29.19 -3.47
N GLU A 57 -31.17 -28.93 -4.60
CA GLU A 57 -31.35 -29.92 -5.67
C GLU A 57 -30.01 -30.40 -6.25
N LEU A 58 -29.06 -29.48 -6.47
CA LEU A 58 -27.73 -29.82 -6.99
C LEU A 58 -26.87 -30.58 -5.97
N ALA A 59 -27.03 -30.30 -4.68
CA ALA A 59 -26.29 -30.96 -3.62
C ALA A 59 -26.90 -32.33 -3.23
N GLY A 60 -28.16 -32.60 -3.57
CA GLY A 60 -28.84 -33.84 -3.21
C GLY A 60 -28.86 -34.07 -1.70
N ASP A 61 -28.53 -35.29 -1.27
CA ASP A 61 -28.51 -35.69 0.15
C ASP A 61 -27.35 -35.03 0.94
N ASP A 62 -26.37 -34.42 0.26
CA ASP A 62 -25.22 -33.73 0.87
C ASP A 62 -25.51 -32.25 1.24
N ALA A 63 -26.77 -31.80 1.10
CA ALA A 63 -27.16 -30.41 1.32
C ALA A 63 -27.17 -30.04 2.83
N ILE A 64 -26.01 -29.61 3.37
CA ILE A 64 -25.92 -29.16 4.77
C ILE A 64 -26.24 -27.65 4.89
N PHE A 65 -25.74 -26.81 3.96
CA PHE A 65 -25.95 -25.35 3.99
C PHE A 65 -26.07 -24.77 2.57
N THR A 66 -26.96 -23.79 2.38
CA THR A 66 -27.04 -23.00 1.14
C THR A 66 -26.40 -21.63 1.32
N LEU A 67 -25.72 -21.13 0.29
CA LEU A 67 -25.10 -19.80 0.30
C LEU A 67 -26.07 -18.73 -0.24
N GLU A 68 -26.00 -17.53 0.34
CA GLU A 68 -26.67 -16.37 -0.24
C GLU A 68 -25.83 -15.76 -1.37
N ILE A 69 -26.48 -15.36 -2.47
CA ILE A 69 -25.80 -14.54 -3.47
C ILE A 69 -25.48 -13.16 -2.87
N VAL A 70 -24.26 -12.67 -3.12
CA VAL A 70 -23.80 -11.34 -2.70
C VAL A 70 -24.02 -10.36 -3.84
N ALA A 71 -24.47 -9.13 -3.55
CA ALA A 71 -24.45 -8.02 -4.50
C ALA A 71 -23.57 -6.91 -3.95
N ASP A 72 -22.84 -6.23 -4.83
CA ASP A 72 -21.96 -5.14 -4.42
C ASP A 72 -22.75 -3.91 -3.92
N GLY A 73 -22.13 -3.19 -2.98
CA GLY A 73 -22.71 -2.01 -2.34
C GLY A 73 -22.45 -0.71 -3.11
N LYS A 74 -22.09 -0.76 -4.39
CA LYS A 74 -21.75 0.35 -5.30
C LYS A 74 -20.53 1.21 -4.92
N THR A 75 -20.16 1.33 -3.65
CA THR A 75 -19.15 2.32 -3.18
C THR A 75 -17.75 1.75 -3.00
N ARG A 76 -17.60 0.49 -2.60
CA ARG A 76 -16.30 -0.16 -2.30
C ARG A 76 -16.03 -1.35 -3.22
N TRP A 77 -14.87 -1.34 -3.87
CA TRP A 77 -14.46 -2.39 -4.81
C TRP A 77 -14.40 -3.78 -4.15
N ASN A 78 -14.06 -3.87 -2.86
CA ASN A 78 -14.07 -5.12 -2.08
C ASN A 78 -15.41 -5.87 -2.21
N SER A 79 -16.54 -5.15 -2.25
CA SER A 79 -17.87 -5.78 -2.39
C SER A 79 -18.09 -6.40 -3.77
N ILE A 80 -17.42 -5.88 -4.81
CA ILE A 80 -17.45 -6.45 -6.17
C ILE A 80 -16.64 -7.75 -6.19
N TYR A 81 -15.44 -7.75 -5.60
CA TYR A 81 -14.65 -8.98 -5.48
C TYR A 81 -15.41 -10.08 -4.73
N MET A 82 -16.05 -9.75 -3.61
CA MET A 82 -16.88 -10.70 -2.85
C MET A 82 -18.09 -11.20 -3.65
N MET A 83 -18.72 -10.32 -4.45
CA MET A 83 -19.81 -10.72 -5.35
C MET A 83 -19.31 -11.72 -6.41
N ILE A 84 -18.16 -11.46 -7.04
CA ILE A 84 -17.58 -12.37 -8.03
C ILE A 84 -17.21 -13.71 -7.37
N ASN A 85 -16.51 -13.69 -6.23
CA ASN A 85 -16.14 -14.90 -5.50
C ASN A 85 -17.38 -15.76 -5.18
N ARG A 86 -18.43 -15.16 -4.61
CA ARG A 86 -19.67 -15.87 -4.30
C ARG A 86 -20.39 -16.37 -5.55
N ALA A 87 -20.34 -15.63 -6.65
CA ALA A 87 -20.95 -16.07 -7.90
C ALA A 87 -20.25 -17.28 -8.50
N LEU A 88 -18.91 -17.36 -8.39
CA LEU A 88 -18.13 -18.53 -8.82
C LEU A 88 -18.44 -19.75 -7.96
N GLU A 89 -18.56 -19.60 -6.63
CA GLU A 89 -19.03 -20.67 -5.72
C GLU A 89 -20.44 -21.17 -6.09
N LEU A 90 -21.29 -20.27 -6.59
CA LEU A 90 -22.67 -20.55 -6.96
C LEU A 90 -22.87 -20.83 -8.45
N ARG A 91 -21.81 -21.02 -9.23
CA ARG A 91 -21.88 -21.06 -10.71
C ARG A 91 -22.95 -22.02 -11.22
N SER A 92 -22.92 -23.29 -10.80
CA SER A 92 -23.88 -24.30 -11.26
C SER A 92 -25.33 -23.96 -10.86
N ALA A 93 -25.53 -23.43 -9.66
CA ALA A 93 -26.85 -23.01 -9.19
C ALA A 93 -27.38 -21.79 -9.97
N ILE A 94 -26.50 -20.85 -10.33
CA ILE A 94 -26.84 -19.68 -11.15
C ILE A 94 -27.15 -20.10 -12.58
N GLU A 95 -26.35 -20.98 -13.19
CA GLU A 95 -26.60 -21.52 -14.54
C GLU A 95 -27.96 -22.25 -14.59
N LEU A 96 -28.28 -23.06 -13.58
CA LEU A 96 -29.57 -23.73 -13.46
C LEU A 96 -30.72 -22.73 -13.22
N TYR A 97 -30.47 -21.67 -12.44
CA TYR A 97 -31.44 -20.60 -12.24
C TYR A 97 -31.77 -19.90 -13.57
N GLN A 98 -30.77 -19.61 -14.40
CA GLN A 98 -30.95 -18.98 -15.72
C GLN A 98 -31.74 -19.88 -16.67
N SER A 99 -31.43 -21.19 -16.70
CA SER A 99 -32.11 -22.12 -17.61
C SER A 99 -33.58 -22.34 -17.26
N ARG A 100 -33.94 -22.24 -15.97
CA ARG A 100 -35.32 -22.37 -15.47
C ARG A 100 -36.03 -21.05 -15.27
N TRP A 101 -35.39 -19.92 -15.57
CA TRP A 101 -35.99 -18.62 -15.34
C TRP A 101 -37.17 -18.38 -16.26
N GLN A 102 -38.28 -17.92 -15.67
CA GLN A 102 -39.46 -17.50 -16.40
C GLN A 102 -39.79 -16.06 -16.06
N LYS A 103 -40.18 -15.27 -17.07
CA LYS A 103 -40.58 -13.88 -16.89
C LYS A 103 -41.80 -13.83 -15.95
N PRO A 104 -41.71 -13.15 -14.79
CA PRO A 104 -42.85 -13.07 -13.88
C PRO A 104 -43.98 -12.27 -14.52
N LYS A 105 -45.22 -12.81 -14.48
CA LYS A 105 -46.40 -12.19 -15.10
C LYS A 105 -46.72 -10.80 -14.54
N ASN A 106 -46.46 -10.58 -13.25
CA ASN A 106 -46.77 -9.36 -12.51
C ASN A 106 -45.52 -8.63 -12.00
N ASP A 107 -44.38 -8.68 -12.71
CA ASP A 107 -43.19 -7.90 -12.29
C ASP A 107 -43.40 -6.41 -12.59
N PRO A 108 -43.54 -5.52 -11.58
CA PRO A 108 -43.80 -4.10 -11.80
C PRO A 108 -42.66 -3.36 -12.52
N VAL A 109 -41.48 -3.98 -12.63
CA VAL A 109 -40.33 -3.38 -13.33
C VAL A 109 -40.15 -3.93 -14.75
N HIS A 110 -40.94 -4.93 -15.15
CA HIS A 110 -40.87 -5.60 -16.46
C HIS A 110 -39.43 -5.92 -16.92
N ARG A 111 -38.49 -6.15 -15.99
CA ARG A 111 -37.09 -6.37 -16.32
C ARG A 111 -36.96 -7.72 -17.03
N ASP A 112 -36.39 -7.69 -18.23
CA ASP A 112 -35.99 -8.87 -18.97
C ASP A 112 -34.60 -9.31 -18.50
N LEU A 113 -34.55 -10.35 -17.66
CA LEU A 113 -33.30 -10.84 -17.06
C LEU A 113 -32.41 -11.55 -18.08
N THR A 114 -32.96 -11.99 -19.22
CA THR A 114 -32.20 -12.77 -20.22
C THR A 114 -31.01 -12.00 -20.78
N LYS A 115 -31.09 -10.66 -20.81
CA LYS A 115 -30.01 -9.76 -21.23
C LYS A 115 -28.82 -9.74 -20.27
N ASP A 116 -29.03 -10.19 -19.03
CA ASP A 116 -28.04 -10.26 -17.97
C ASP A 116 -27.56 -11.70 -17.70
N PHE A 117 -27.97 -12.67 -18.52
CA PHE A 117 -27.51 -14.04 -18.38
C PHE A 117 -26.02 -14.17 -18.68
N LEU A 118 -25.34 -14.91 -17.82
CA LEU A 118 -23.91 -15.20 -17.89
C LEU A 118 -23.71 -16.45 -18.73
N GLY A 119 -23.06 -16.27 -19.89
CA GLY A 119 -22.59 -17.36 -20.75
C GLY A 119 -21.20 -17.88 -20.36
N ALA A 120 -20.70 -18.89 -21.08
CA ALA A 120 -19.39 -19.49 -20.81
C ALA A 120 -18.23 -18.46 -20.86
N ALA A 121 -18.26 -17.55 -21.83
CA ALA A 121 -17.27 -16.47 -21.93
C ALA A 121 -17.33 -15.49 -20.75
N ASP A 122 -18.54 -15.27 -20.20
CA ASP A 122 -18.72 -14.37 -19.05
C ASP A 122 -18.15 -14.98 -17.78
N TRP A 123 -18.39 -16.27 -17.57
CA TRP A 123 -17.80 -17.00 -16.44
C TRP A 123 -16.28 -17.02 -16.51
N ALA A 124 -15.71 -17.24 -17.71
CA ALA A 124 -14.26 -17.17 -17.91
C ALA A 124 -13.73 -15.75 -17.62
N GLU A 125 -14.41 -14.70 -18.08
CA GLU A 125 -14.02 -13.32 -17.77
C GLU A 125 -14.10 -13.01 -16.26
N LEU A 126 -15.17 -13.44 -15.58
CA LEU A 126 -15.33 -13.27 -14.13
C LEU A 126 -14.22 -13.97 -13.35
N GLU A 127 -13.82 -15.19 -13.75
CA GLU A 127 -12.72 -15.92 -13.15
C GLU A 127 -11.37 -15.21 -13.34
N ARG A 128 -11.11 -14.66 -14.53
CA ARG A 128 -9.91 -13.85 -14.78
C ARG A 128 -9.86 -12.62 -13.86
N PHE A 129 -10.96 -11.88 -13.75
CA PHE A 129 -11.04 -10.74 -12.82
C PHE A 129 -10.88 -11.19 -11.37
N HIS A 130 -11.51 -12.29 -10.96
CA HIS A 130 -11.35 -12.83 -9.62
C HIS A 130 -9.88 -13.10 -9.29
N ASN A 131 -9.18 -13.83 -10.16
CA ASN A 131 -7.80 -14.22 -9.95
C ASN A 131 -6.85 -13.01 -9.92
N PHE A 132 -7.07 -12.04 -10.81
CA PHE A 132 -6.29 -10.81 -10.84
C PHE A 132 -6.54 -9.91 -9.61
N LEU A 133 -7.78 -9.80 -9.14
CA LEU A 133 -8.15 -8.91 -8.03
C LEU A 133 -7.86 -9.51 -6.65
N LYS A 134 -7.79 -10.84 -6.51
CA LYS A 134 -7.51 -11.54 -5.26
C LYS A 134 -6.29 -11.00 -4.48
N PRO A 135 -5.08 -10.83 -5.08
CA PRO A 135 -3.94 -10.28 -4.35
C PRO A 135 -4.20 -8.88 -3.79
N PHE A 136 -4.95 -8.04 -4.51
CA PHE A 136 -5.29 -6.69 -4.05
C PHE A 136 -6.30 -6.70 -2.91
N TYR A 137 -7.16 -7.72 -2.88
CA TYR A 137 -8.20 -7.85 -1.85
C TYR A 137 -7.54 -8.25 -0.53
N VAL A 138 -6.65 -9.25 -0.59
CA VAL A 138 -5.81 -9.65 0.54
C VAL A 138 -5.02 -8.46 1.05
N LEU A 139 -4.30 -7.74 0.18
CA LEU A 139 -3.53 -6.56 0.59
C LEU A 139 -4.40 -5.47 1.22
N THR A 140 -5.56 -5.17 0.65
CA THR A 140 -6.46 -4.16 1.23
C THR A 140 -6.94 -4.59 2.61
N LYS A 141 -7.25 -5.87 2.81
CA LYS A 141 -7.67 -6.41 4.11
C LYS A 141 -6.54 -6.41 5.14
N THR A 142 -5.33 -6.76 4.73
CA THR A 142 -4.13 -6.65 5.57
C THR A 142 -3.91 -5.20 6.01
N MET A 143 -3.99 -4.25 5.09
CA MET A 143 -3.80 -2.81 5.37
C MET A 143 -4.95 -2.16 6.15
N GLU A 144 -6.15 -2.76 6.13
CA GLU A 144 -7.29 -2.38 6.99
C GLU A 144 -7.13 -2.92 8.43
N GLY A 145 -6.19 -3.83 8.68
CA GLY A 145 -5.91 -4.41 9.99
C GLY A 145 -5.48 -3.34 11.00
N ASN A 146 -6.21 -3.21 12.11
CA ASN A 146 -5.95 -2.20 13.12
C ASN A 146 -4.66 -2.55 13.89
N ALA A 147 -3.74 -1.59 14.02
CA ALA A 147 -2.48 -1.72 14.78
C ALA A 147 -2.61 -2.04 16.27
N ASN A 148 -3.83 -2.18 16.78
CA ASN A 148 -4.15 -2.34 18.19
C ASN A 148 -4.49 -3.79 18.58
N ASN A 149 -4.49 -4.76 17.65
CA ASN A 149 -4.70 -6.16 18.00
C ASN A 149 -3.36 -6.78 18.42
N ALA A 150 -3.15 -6.92 19.73
CA ALA A 150 -1.96 -7.50 20.36
C ALA A 150 -1.73 -9.00 20.05
N SER A 151 -2.34 -9.55 18.98
CA SER A 151 -2.31 -10.98 18.64
C SER A 151 -2.14 -11.28 17.15
N ALA A 152 -1.94 -10.27 16.30
CA ALA A 152 -1.50 -10.48 14.92
C ALA A 152 -0.69 -9.26 14.50
N GLU A 153 0.61 -9.49 14.28
CA GLU A 153 1.55 -8.70 13.46
C GLU A 153 1.29 -7.18 13.40
N GLY A 154 2.19 -6.42 14.04
CA GLY A 154 2.11 -4.97 14.25
C GLY A 154 1.58 -4.15 13.07
N GLY A 155 0.76 -3.14 13.43
CA GLY A 155 0.04 -2.21 12.56
C GLY A 155 0.46 -2.06 11.11
N HIS A 156 -0.33 -2.66 10.22
CA HIS A 156 -0.33 -2.36 8.80
C HIS A 156 -0.95 -0.98 8.49
N GLY A 157 -0.61 -0.43 7.32
CA GLY A 157 -0.99 0.92 6.89
C GLY A 157 0.09 1.98 7.16
N ALA A 158 1.32 1.57 7.49
CA ALA A 158 2.43 2.48 7.70
C ALA A 158 2.92 3.10 6.37
N VAL A 159 3.59 4.26 6.45
CA VAL A 159 4.09 4.95 5.25
C VAL A 159 5.05 4.08 4.45
N TRP A 160 5.92 3.33 5.13
CA TRP A 160 6.93 2.46 4.50
C TRP A 160 6.30 1.34 3.67
N GLU A 161 5.11 0.85 4.04
CA GLU A 161 4.38 -0.17 3.29
C GLU A 161 3.81 0.36 1.98
N THR A 162 3.59 1.67 1.85
CA THR A 162 2.91 2.24 0.68
C THR A 162 3.69 1.98 -0.60
N LEU A 163 4.97 2.33 -0.63
CA LEU A 163 5.79 2.20 -1.84
C LEU A 163 6.04 0.73 -2.19
N LYS A 164 6.37 -0.09 -1.18
CA LYS A 164 6.52 -1.54 -1.32
C LYS A 164 5.24 -2.19 -1.88
N THR A 165 4.07 -1.74 -1.42
CA THR A 165 2.79 -2.25 -1.92
C THR A 165 2.57 -1.84 -3.37
N MET A 166 2.83 -0.58 -3.72
CA MET A 166 2.70 -0.12 -5.12
C MET A 166 3.62 -0.88 -6.07
N ASP A 167 4.84 -1.16 -5.64
CA ASP A 167 5.81 -2.01 -6.35
C ASP A 167 5.25 -3.42 -6.61
N TYR A 168 4.63 -4.03 -5.58
CA TYR A 168 3.95 -5.31 -5.74
C TYR A 168 2.76 -5.22 -6.71
N LEU A 169 1.97 -4.13 -6.67
CA LEU A 169 0.90 -3.92 -7.65
C LEU A 169 1.48 -3.89 -9.07
N PHE A 170 2.59 -3.19 -9.29
CA PHE A 170 3.26 -3.15 -10.61
C PHE A 170 3.65 -4.52 -11.11
N VAL A 171 4.19 -5.39 -10.25
CA VAL A 171 4.52 -6.76 -10.63
C VAL A 171 3.27 -7.51 -11.12
N LYS A 172 2.14 -7.40 -10.41
CA LYS A 172 0.88 -8.05 -10.80
C LYS A 172 0.30 -7.49 -12.09
N PHE A 173 0.36 -6.18 -12.26
CA PHE A 173 -0.04 -5.55 -13.50
C PHE A 173 0.88 -5.97 -14.66
N LYS A 174 2.20 -6.11 -14.44
CA LYS A 174 3.18 -6.56 -15.46
C LYS A 174 2.87 -7.95 -15.96
N GLN A 175 2.61 -8.87 -15.04
CA GLN A 175 2.17 -10.23 -15.34
C GLN A 175 0.89 -10.22 -16.20
N ALA A 176 -0.14 -9.47 -15.78
CA ALA A 176 -1.40 -9.40 -16.51
C ALA A 176 -1.26 -8.73 -17.90
N ALA A 177 -0.41 -7.72 -18.04
CA ALA A 177 -0.14 -7.06 -19.32
C ALA A 177 0.64 -7.98 -20.28
N GLU A 178 1.54 -8.81 -19.77
CA GLU A 178 2.26 -9.82 -20.55
C GLU A 178 1.32 -10.93 -21.04
N GLU A 179 0.45 -11.44 -20.15
CA GLU A 179 -0.57 -12.44 -20.48
C GLU A 179 -1.53 -11.94 -21.57
N THR A 180 -1.98 -10.69 -21.46
CA THR A 180 -2.94 -10.09 -22.40
C THR A 180 -2.31 -9.49 -23.66
N ARG A 181 -0.99 -9.51 -23.80
CA ARG A 181 -0.25 -8.76 -24.82
C ARG A 181 -0.76 -9.01 -26.24
N PHE A 182 -0.97 -10.28 -26.59
CA PHE A 182 -1.39 -10.71 -27.93
C PHE A 182 -2.87 -11.08 -28.01
N GLU A 183 -3.65 -10.85 -26.95
CA GLU A 183 -5.10 -11.04 -26.97
C GLU A 183 -5.80 -9.92 -27.74
N GLU A 184 -6.93 -10.25 -28.36
CA GLU A 184 -7.86 -9.27 -28.91
C GLU A 184 -8.39 -8.31 -27.83
N PRO A 185 -8.77 -7.07 -28.18
CA PRO A 185 -9.35 -6.13 -27.23
C PRO A 185 -10.56 -6.72 -26.51
N SER A 186 -10.44 -6.85 -25.19
CA SER A 186 -11.49 -7.34 -24.31
C SER A 186 -11.72 -6.36 -23.16
N HIS A 187 -12.85 -6.53 -22.47
CA HIS A 187 -13.14 -5.74 -21.28
C HIS A 187 -12.07 -5.96 -20.20
N PHE A 188 -11.63 -7.21 -19.98
CA PHE A 188 -10.50 -7.52 -19.10
C PHE A 188 -9.22 -6.78 -19.49
N LYS A 189 -8.74 -6.92 -20.74
CA LYS A 189 -7.51 -6.25 -21.22
C LYS A 189 -7.57 -4.73 -21.08
N SER A 190 -8.68 -4.12 -21.51
CA SER A 190 -8.90 -2.68 -21.35
C SER A 190 -8.92 -2.25 -19.87
N GLY A 191 -9.44 -3.11 -18.99
CA GLY A 191 -9.40 -2.91 -17.55
C GLY A 191 -7.97 -2.90 -17.01
N ILE A 192 -7.14 -3.87 -17.41
CA ILE A 192 -5.72 -3.91 -17.04
C ILE A 192 -5.01 -2.62 -17.48
N ASP A 193 -5.20 -2.17 -18.72
CA ASP A 193 -4.60 -0.93 -19.24
C ASP A 193 -5.05 0.32 -18.45
N CYS A 194 -6.33 0.39 -18.09
CA CYS A 194 -6.88 1.48 -17.29
C CYS A 194 -6.31 1.49 -15.86
N GLY A 195 -6.21 0.32 -15.23
CA GLY A 195 -5.61 0.16 -13.91
C GLY A 195 -4.12 0.49 -13.91
N TRP A 196 -3.39 0.03 -14.93
CA TRP A 196 -1.96 0.30 -15.10
C TRP A 196 -1.69 1.80 -15.16
N ARG A 197 -2.36 2.51 -16.08
CA ARG A 197 -2.22 3.97 -16.21
C ARG A 197 -2.56 4.70 -14.92
N LYS A 198 -3.56 4.20 -14.18
CA LYS A 198 -3.91 4.77 -12.87
C LYS A 198 -2.80 4.54 -11.85
N LEU A 199 -2.21 3.35 -11.81
CA LEU A 199 -1.10 3.03 -10.91
C LEU A 199 0.12 3.91 -11.20
N GLU A 200 0.49 4.08 -12.47
CA GLU A 200 1.58 4.98 -12.89
C GLU A 200 1.37 6.41 -12.44
N ASP A 201 0.18 6.98 -12.68
CA ASP A 201 -0.16 8.34 -12.23
C ASP A 201 -0.02 8.50 -10.71
N TYR A 202 -0.39 7.48 -9.94
CA TYR A 202 -0.24 7.51 -8.48
C TYR A 202 1.20 7.28 -8.02
N TYR A 203 1.98 6.49 -8.75
CA TYR A 203 3.39 6.27 -8.44
C TYR A 203 4.20 7.55 -8.66
N VAL A 204 3.99 8.27 -9.76
CA VAL A 204 4.61 9.59 -9.96
C VAL A 204 4.24 10.57 -8.84
N LYS A 205 3.04 10.43 -8.24
CA LYS A 205 2.64 11.27 -7.10
C LYS A 205 3.39 10.94 -5.81
N THR A 206 3.96 9.75 -5.65
CA THR A 206 4.80 9.45 -4.48
C THR A 206 6.10 10.25 -4.52
N ASP A 207 6.57 10.63 -5.70
CA ASP A 207 7.81 11.41 -5.89
C ASP A 207 7.68 12.87 -5.47
N ARG A 208 6.46 13.35 -5.19
CA ARG A 208 6.20 14.72 -4.70
C ARG A 208 6.77 14.94 -3.30
N THR A 209 7.09 13.88 -2.57
CA THR A 209 7.62 13.94 -1.22
C THR A 209 8.62 12.81 -0.98
N PRO A 210 9.76 13.09 -0.31
CA PRO A 210 10.75 12.05 -0.01
C PRO A 210 10.23 11.02 1.02
N VAL A 211 9.13 11.32 1.73
CA VAL A 211 8.65 10.55 2.88
C VAL A 211 8.44 9.06 2.59
N TYR A 212 7.84 8.70 1.45
CA TYR A 212 7.63 7.29 1.08
C TYR A 212 8.94 6.53 0.88
N ARG A 213 9.88 7.16 0.18
CA ARG A 213 11.19 6.60 -0.13
C ARG A 213 12.05 6.51 1.12
N ALA A 214 12.08 7.57 1.91
CA ALA A 214 12.81 7.65 3.16
C ALA A 214 12.30 6.62 4.17
N ALA A 215 10.98 6.51 4.38
CA ALA A 215 10.42 5.53 5.31
C ALA A 215 10.83 4.10 4.93
N LEU A 216 10.75 3.73 3.65
CA LEU A 216 11.17 2.40 3.20
C LEU A 216 12.70 2.21 3.28
N ALA A 217 13.48 3.25 2.99
CA ALA A 217 14.94 3.21 3.09
C ALA A 217 15.45 3.13 4.53
N LEU A 218 14.73 3.70 5.50
CA LEU A 218 15.02 3.62 6.93
C LEU A 218 14.47 2.35 7.58
N HIS A 219 13.79 1.49 6.83
CA HIS A 219 13.30 0.23 7.38
C HIS A 219 14.46 -0.78 7.49
N PRO A 220 14.73 -1.34 8.69
CA PRO A 220 15.91 -2.18 8.93
C PRO A 220 16.03 -3.40 8.02
N SER A 221 14.90 -4.01 7.64
CA SER A 221 14.84 -5.17 6.73
C SER A 221 14.94 -4.87 5.24
N TYR A 222 14.79 -3.61 4.82
CA TYR A 222 14.72 -3.26 3.39
C TYR A 222 15.92 -2.42 2.95
N GLY A 223 16.18 -1.30 3.62
CA GLY A 223 17.30 -0.42 3.30
C GLY A 223 17.34 0.03 1.83
N TYR A 224 18.51 0.49 1.39
CA TYR A 224 18.80 0.76 -0.01
C TYR A 224 18.83 -0.52 -0.86
N ASP A 225 19.14 -1.68 -0.27
CA ASP A 225 19.16 -2.98 -0.95
C ASP A 225 17.83 -3.33 -1.61
N TYR A 226 16.70 -2.92 -1.01
CA TYR A 226 15.38 -3.10 -1.61
C TYR A 226 15.29 -2.37 -2.95
N PHE A 227 15.66 -1.09 -2.99
CA PHE A 227 15.58 -0.27 -4.19
C PHE A 227 16.58 -0.71 -5.26
N GLU A 228 17.79 -1.10 -4.86
CA GLU A 228 18.78 -1.62 -5.80
C GLU A 228 18.28 -2.90 -6.47
N ARG A 229 17.80 -3.88 -5.69
CA ARG A 229 17.29 -5.13 -6.27
C ARG A 229 16.00 -4.91 -7.06
N HIS A 230 15.04 -4.17 -6.52
CA HIS A 230 13.72 -4.05 -7.12
C HIS A 230 13.70 -3.04 -8.28
N TRP A 231 14.21 -1.82 -8.09
CA TRP A 231 14.11 -0.79 -9.14
C TRP A 231 15.21 -0.93 -10.18
N LYS A 232 16.46 -1.06 -9.76
CA LYS A 232 17.58 -1.14 -10.69
C LYS A 232 17.61 -2.50 -11.40
N SER A 233 17.50 -3.62 -10.68
CA SER A 233 17.56 -4.95 -11.31
C SER A 233 16.22 -5.46 -11.85
N ALA A 234 15.14 -5.43 -11.07
CA ALA A 234 13.86 -6.05 -11.50
C ALA A 234 13.01 -5.16 -12.43
N MET A 235 12.97 -3.85 -12.19
CA MET A 235 12.20 -2.90 -13.00
C MET A 235 13.02 -2.21 -14.11
N ASN A 236 14.34 -2.41 -14.16
CA ASN A 236 15.26 -1.77 -15.12
C ASN A 236 15.16 -0.23 -15.10
N ARG A 237 15.11 0.35 -13.90
CA ARG A 237 15.04 1.81 -13.64
C ARG A 237 16.21 2.27 -12.75
N PRO A 238 17.47 2.22 -13.25
CA PRO A 238 18.64 2.59 -12.46
C PRO A 238 18.61 4.07 -11.98
N GLN A 239 18.03 4.96 -12.78
CA GLN A 239 17.93 6.38 -12.41
C GLN A 239 17.07 6.60 -11.16
N TRP A 240 16.00 5.82 -10.97
CA TRP A 240 15.12 5.96 -9.81
C TRP A 240 15.85 5.65 -8.50
N TYR A 241 16.81 4.73 -8.53
CA TYR A 241 17.66 4.45 -7.38
C TYR A 241 18.51 5.67 -7.01
N SER A 242 19.17 6.27 -7.99
CA SER A 242 19.97 7.50 -7.78
C SER A 242 19.11 8.67 -7.25
N ASP A 243 17.94 8.87 -7.85
CA ASP A 243 17.00 9.92 -7.43
C ASP A 243 16.47 9.68 -6.01
N MET A 244 16.28 8.41 -5.63
CA MET A 244 15.91 8.01 -4.27
C MET A 244 17.03 8.32 -3.28
N GLN A 245 18.27 7.92 -3.58
CA GLN A 245 19.43 8.20 -2.71
C GLN A 245 19.59 9.71 -2.49
N SER A 246 19.47 10.52 -3.55
CA SER A 246 19.53 11.97 -3.47
C SER A 246 18.41 12.56 -2.60
N ALA A 247 17.17 12.07 -2.76
CA ALA A 247 16.02 12.54 -1.99
C ALA A 247 16.12 12.18 -0.50
N VAL A 248 16.56 10.96 -0.18
CA VAL A 248 16.74 10.50 1.22
C VAL A 248 17.92 11.22 1.86
N GLY A 249 19.04 11.36 1.15
CA GLY A 249 20.21 12.12 1.62
C GLY A 249 19.88 13.59 1.89
N SER A 250 19.17 14.25 0.98
CA SER A 250 18.74 15.65 1.18
C SER A 250 17.83 15.81 2.40
N LEU A 251 16.92 14.84 2.62
CA LEU A 251 16.07 14.85 3.81
C LEU A 251 16.89 14.63 5.08
N PHE A 252 17.84 13.70 5.07
CA PHE A 252 18.76 13.50 6.19
C PHE A 252 19.58 14.75 6.52
N ASP A 253 20.11 15.45 5.51
CA ASP A 253 20.85 16.70 5.69
C ASP A 253 20.00 17.82 6.33
N GLU A 254 18.67 17.81 6.11
CA GLU A 254 17.75 18.69 6.83
C GLU A 254 17.66 18.34 8.33
N TYR A 255 17.53 17.06 8.68
CA TYR A 255 17.51 16.62 10.07
C TYR A 255 18.86 16.83 10.78
N ALA A 256 19.97 16.57 10.09
CA ALA A 256 21.31 16.77 10.64
C ALA A 256 21.56 18.25 10.98
N ARG A 257 21.18 19.18 10.08
CA ARG A 257 21.26 20.62 10.35
C ARG A 257 20.38 21.05 11.52
N GLN A 258 19.17 20.48 11.65
CA GLN A 258 18.29 20.78 12.79
C GLN A 258 18.93 20.32 14.11
N ALA A 259 19.49 19.11 14.15
CA ALA A 259 20.17 18.59 15.33
C ALA A 259 21.42 19.41 15.71
N GLU A 260 22.20 19.88 14.73
CA GLU A 260 23.34 20.78 14.97
C GLU A 260 22.89 22.11 15.60
N VAL A 261 21.82 22.71 15.09
CA VAL A 261 21.27 23.98 15.62
C VAL A 261 20.76 23.80 17.05
N GLU A 262 20.06 22.71 17.34
CA GLU A 262 19.57 22.41 18.70
C GLU A 262 20.72 22.19 19.69
N THR A 263 21.76 21.45 19.27
CA THR A 263 22.96 21.24 20.09
C THR A 263 23.67 22.55 20.40
N GLN A 264 23.80 23.44 19.40
CA GLN A 264 24.40 24.75 19.59
C GLN A 264 23.57 25.64 20.51
N ALA A 265 22.23 25.63 20.38
CA ALA A 265 21.34 26.37 21.26
C ALA A 265 21.45 25.88 22.71
N GLN A 266 21.52 24.56 22.92
CA GLN A 266 21.64 23.98 24.25
C GLN A 266 23.01 24.25 24.90
N ALA A 267 24.09 24.25 24.11
CA ALA A 267 25.42 24.66 24.58
C ALA A 267 25.46 26.15 24.98
N GLY A 268 24.83 27.04 24.19
CA GLY A 268 24.75 28.47 24.51
C GLY A 268 23.95 28.78 25.78
N LEU A 269 22.96 27.95 26.13
CA LEU A 269 22.24 28.05 27.40
C LEU A 269 23.09 27.62 28.61
N LEU A 270 23.93 26.60 28.45
CA LEU A 270 24.84 26.13 29.50
C LEU A 270 26.02 27.10 29.75
N GLU A 271 26.50 27.78 28.71
CA GLU A 271 27.52 28.83 28.86
C GLU A 271 26.98 30.08 29.57
N GLY A 272 25.66 30.35 29.50
CA GLY A 272 25.02 31.47 30.20
C GLY A 272 24.89 31.30 31.73
N ASP A 273 24.94 30.07 32.24
CA ASP A 273 24.87 29.76 33.68
C ASP A 273 26.25 29.55 34.32
N ALA A 274 27.34 29.55 33.53
CA ALA A 274 28.69 29.20 33.96
C ALA A 274 29.64 30.41 34.09
N GLU A 275 29.15 31.62 34.33
CA GLU A 275 29.96 32.71 34.88
C GLU A 275 30.23 32.47 36.38
N ILE A 276 30.93 31.38 36.69
CA ILE A 276 31.75 31.30 37.91
C ILE A 276 33.18 31.54 37.44
N GLU A 277 33.69 32.74 37.72
CA GLU A 277 35.08 33.16 37.50
C GLU A 277 36.05 32.19 38.20
N ALA A 278 36.41 31.10 37.51
CA ALA A 278 37.61 30.36 37.84
C ALA A 278 38.77 31.05 37.11
N GLU A 279 39.63 31.76 37.85
CA GLU A 279 40.90 32.27 37.34
C GLU A 279 41.72 31.12 36.74
N VAL A 280 41.64 30.97 35.42
CA VAL A 280 42.45 30.00 34.67
C VAL A 280 43.86 30.57 34.58
N ASN A 281 44.76 30.17 35.49
CA ASN A 281 46.19 30.48 35.41
C ASN A 281 46.76 29.98 34.06
N ASP A 282 47.52 30.83 33.37
CA ASP A 282 48.17 30.64 32.07
C ASP A 282 48.94 29.30 31.94
N TYR A 283 49.49 28.79 33.05
CA TYR A 283 50.14 27.46 33.08
C TYR A 283 49.17 26.31 32.80
N SER A 284 47.90 26.43 33.22
CA SER A 284 46.88 25.39 33.09
C SER A 284 46.29 25.29 31.67
N SER A 285 46.45 26.32 30.83
CA SER A 285 46.06 26.36 29.42
C SER A 285 47.21 26.04 28.46
N PHE A 286 48.46 26.12 28.92
CA PHE A 286 49.64 25.86 28.10
C PHE A 286 49.67 24.41 27.59
N GLY A 287 49.66 24.24 26.26
CA GLY A 287 49.72 22.93 25.60
C GLY A 287 48.39 22.18 25.46
N LYS A 288 47.27 22.70 25.99
CA LYS A 288 45.94 22.10 25.79
C LYS A 288 45.40 22.44 24.40
N ARG A 289 44.85 21.43 23.71
CA ARG A 289 44.22 21.64 22.38
C ARG A 289 42.98 22.52 22.53
N SER A 290 42.94 23.62 21.80
CA SER A 290 41.77 24.50 21.74
C SER A 290 40.61 23.79 21.03
N ILE A 291 39.40 23.84 21.58
CA ILE A 291 38.16 23.34 20.94
C ILE A 291 37.97 23.99 19.56
N ARG A 292 38.37 25.25 19.37
CA ARG A 292 38.34 25.92 18.05
C ARG A 292 39.25 25.26 17.01
N SER A 293 40.37 24.67 17.43
CA SER A 293 41.31 23.95 16.55
C SER A 293 40.73 22.62 16.04
N LEU A 294 39.84 21.98 16.80
CA LEU A 294 39.19 20.73 16.40
C LEU A 294 38.08 20.99 15.37
N ASN A 295 37.34 22.10 15.51
CA ASN A 295 36.22 22.44 14.60
C ASN A 295 36.68 22.97 13.25
N THR A 296 37.87 23.57 13.15
CA THR A 296 38.41 24.08 11.87
C THR A 296 39.04 22.98 11.00
N GLN A 297 39.61 21.93 11.58
CA GLN A 297 40.25 20.84 10.82
C GLN A 297 39.28 19.78 10.26
N ARG A 298 38.06 19.64 10.81
CA ARG A 298 37.07 18.64 10.34
C ARG A 298 36.41 18.94 8.98
N LYS A 299 36.70 20.07 8.33
CA LYS A 299 36.00 20.53 7.10
C LYS A 299 36.50 19.95 5.76
N ARG A 300 37.36 18.92 5.71
CA ARG A 300 38.01 18.51 4.43
C ARG A 300 38.08 17.01 4.10
N VAL A 301 37.29 16.15 4.74
CA VAL A 301 37.02 14.78 4.26
C VAL A 301 35.50 14.63 4.20
N LYS A 302 34.94 13.98 3.16
CA LYS A 302 33.52 13.64 3.11
C LYS A 302 33.25 12.73 4.32
N ALA A 303 32.77 13.31 5.41
CA ALA A 303 32.54 12.57 6.65
C ALA A 303 31.52 11.48 6.31
N VAL A 304 31.85 10.23 6.65
CA VAL A 304 30.89 9.13 6.54
C VAL A 304 29.70 9.51 7.40
N THR A 305 28.53 9.67 6.78
CA THR A 305 27.34 10.13 7.49
C THR A 305 26.70 8.97 8.25
N GLU A 306 25.88 9.29 9.25
CA GLU A 306 25.07 8.29 9.95
C GLU A 306 24.22 7.45 8.98
N LEU A 307 23.65 8.10 7.95
CA LEU A 307 22.93 7.45 6.86
C LEU A 307 23.81 6.44 6.11
N ASP A 308 25.04 6.81 5.75
CA ASP A 308 25.97 5.90 5.07
C ASP A 308 26.29 4.68 5.94
N ILE A 309 26.50 4.88 7.25
CA ILE A 309 26.78 3.79 8.20
C ILE A 309 25.59 2.83 8.27
N PHE A 310 24.38 3.35 8.44
CA PHE A 310 23.18 2.53 8.52
C PHE A 310 22.92 1.74 7.22
N GLN A 311 23.06 2.38 6.05
CA GLN A 311 22.80 1.72 4.76
C GLN A 311 23.86 0.69 4.36
N THR A 312 25.06 0.76 4.94
CA THR A 312 26.17 -0.19 4.65
C THR A 312 26.42 -1.19 5.78
N ARG A 313 25.58 -1.17 6.82
CA ARG A 313 25.72 -2.06 7.98
C ARG A 313 25.55 -3.53 7.58
N PRO A 314 26.22 -4.47 8.27
CA PRO A 314 25.89 -5.88 8.15
C PRO A 314 24.43 -6.15 8.53
N ILE A 315 23.72 -6.94 7.71
CA ILE A 315 22.35 -7.39 7.98
C ILE A 315 22.42 -8.74 8.70
N TYR A 316 21.87 -8.80 9.91
CA TYR A 316 21.81 -10.04 10.70
C TYR A 316 20.49 -10.78 10.50
N ALA A 317 20.42 -12.04 10.92
CA ALA A 317 19.21 -12.87 10.76
C ALA A 317 17.95 -12.23 11.37
N HIS A 318 18.09 -11.54 12.51
CA HIS A 318 16.98 -10.85 13.17
C HIS A 318 16.56 -9.54 12.47
N ASP A 319 17.36 -9.02 11.54
CA ASP A 319 17.02 -7.84 10.75
C ASP A 319 16.20 -8.20 9.50
N LEU A 320 16.14 -9.49 9.12
CA LEU A 320 15.47 -9.92 7.89
C LEU A 320 13.95 -9.75 7.93
N ASP A 321 13.37 -9.81 9.12
CA ASP A 321 11.92 -9.72 9.33
C ASP A 321 11.59 -8.90 10.58
N VAL A 322 11.89 -7.60 10.51
CA VAL A 322 11.59 -6.66 11.60
C VAL A 322 10.11 -6.27 11.53
N ALA A 323 9.31 -6.86 12.42
CA ALA A 323 7.87 -6.58 12.52
C ALA A 323 7.57 -5.15 13.02
N ASP A 324 8.40 -4.63 13.95
CA ASP A 324 8.28 -3.26 14.46
C ASP A 324 9.58 -2.47 14.23
N PRO A 325 9.64 -1.65 13.15
CA PRO A 325 10.77 -0.79 12.88
C PRO A 325 11.01 0.27 13.95
N LEU A 326 9.97 0.77 14.62
CA LEU A 326 10.12 1.78 15.67
C LEU A 326 10.83 1.19 16.89
N GLU A 327 10.48 -0.04 17.26
CA GLU A 327 11.18 -0.74 18.34
C GLU A 327 12.67 -0.93 18.02
N TRP A 328 12.97 -1.32 16.77
CA TRP A 328 14.35 -1.43 16.31
C TRP A 328 15.11 -0.11 16.44
N TRP A 329 14.53 0.99 15.96
CA TRP A 329 15.14 2.32 16.05
C TRP A 329 15.33 2.78 17.50
N ASN A 330 14.40 2.45 18.40
CA ASN A 330 14.49 2.78 19.82
C ASN A 330 15.70 2.10 20.51
N ARG A 331 16.01 0.86 20.12
CA ARG A 331 17.21 0.16 20.63
C ARG A 331 18.52 0.76 20.12
N HIS A 332 18.51 1.37 18.93
CA HIS A 332 19.71 1.92 18.28
C HIS A 332 19.78 3.47 18.34
N GLN A 333 18.97 4.12 19.17
CA GLN A 333 18.88 5.58 19.24
C GLN A 333 20.21 6.27 19.59
N SER A 334 21.06 5.61 20.39
CA SER A 334 22.38 6.14 20.76
C SER A 334 23.42 5.98 19.65
N GLU A 335 23.26 4.96 18.81
CA GLU A 335 24.13 4.70 17.66
C GLU A 335 23.78 5.62 16.49
N TYR A 336 22.49 5.89 16.34
CA TYR A 336 21.92 6.64 15.23
C TYR A 336 20.99 7.76 15.71
N PRO A 337 21.49 8.83 16.36
CA PRO A 337 20.64 9.84 16.98
C PRO A 337 19.84 10.68 15.96
N VAL A 338 20.41 11.00 14.79
CA VAL A 338 19.72 11.83 13.79
C VAL A 338 18.72 11.00 13.00
N LEU A 339 19.10 9.80 12.56
CA LEU A 339 18.22 8.87 11.87
C LEU A 339 17.11 8.36 12.78
N TYR A 340 17.37 8.17 14.09
CA TYR A 340 16.34 7.82 15.05
C TYR A 340 15.20 8.85 15.05
N ARG A 341 15.54 10.14 15.12
CA ARG A 341 14.54 11.21 15.06
C ARG A 341 13.80 11.22 13.73
N MET A 342 14.52 11.08 12.63
CA MET A 342 13.93 10.97 11.29
C MET A 342 13.00 9.76 11.17
N ALA A 343 13.37 8.61 11.73
CA ALA A 343 12.57 7.38 11.72
C ALA A 343 11.33 7.50 12.60
N LEU A 344 11.43 8.12 13.78
CA LEU A 344 10.28 8.45 14.61
C LEU A 344 9.27 9.28 13.83
N ASP A 345 9.71 10.38 13.21
CA ASP A 345 8.82 11.26 12.46
C ASP A 345 8.20 10.54 11.25
N LEU A 346 8.93 9.65 10.57
CA LEU A 346 8.43 8.94 9.39
C LEU A 346 7.50 7.76 9.72
N PHE A 347 7.77 7.02 10.79
CA PHE A 347 7.01 5.82 11.15
C PHE A 347 5.82 6.12 12.07
N LEU A 348 5.85 7.22 12.82
CA LEU A 348 4.68 7.71 13.56
C LEU A 348 3.63 8.37 12.65
N LEU A 349 3.96 8.67 11.38
CA LEU A 349 2.98 9.09 10.39
C LEU A 349 1.98 7.97 10.13
N ARG A 350 0.84 8.02 10.82
CA ARG A 350 -0.28 7.13 10.53
C ARG A 350 -1.01 7.61 9.28
N LEU A 351 -0.99 6.80 8.23
CA LEU A 351 -1.85 6.99 7.06
C LEU A 351 -3.26 6.42 7.31
N ASN A 352 -3.84 6.62 8.50
CA ASN A 352 -5.13 6.02 8.86
C ASN A 352 -6.32 6.97 8.64
N LEU A 353 -7.18 6.55 7.70
CA LEU A 353 -8.65 6.47 7.78
C LEU A 353 -9.53 7.73 7.93
N LEU A 354 -9.03 8.96 7.78
CA LEU A 354 -9.95 10.13 7.76
C LEU A 354 -10.71 10.36 6.43
N LEU A 355 -10.74 9.41 5.49
CA LEU A 355 -11.57 9.49 4.28
C LEU A 355 -12.20 8.15 3.85
N PHE A 356 -12.53 7.26 4.78
CA PHE A 356 -13.39 6.10 4.47
C PHE A 356 -14.83 6.25 4.97
N ASN A 357 -15.17 7.39 5.60
CA ASN A 357 -16.48 7.69 6.20
C ASN A 357 -17.17 8.95 5.66
N SER A 358 -16.82 9.44 4.46
CA SER A 358 -17.61 10.51 3.85
C SER A 358 -17.52 10.51 2.32
N VAL A 359 -18.73 10.41 1.74
CA VAL A 359 -19.16 10.49 0.33
C VAL A 359 -19.19 9.17 -0.44
#